data_AF-A0AAW6D7M7-F1
#
_entry.id   AF-A0AAW6D7M7-F1
#
_cell.length_a   1.000
_cell.length_b   1.000
_cell.length_c   1.000
_cell.angle_alpha   90.00
_cell.angle_beta   90.00
_cell.angle_gamma   90.00
#
_symmetry.space_group_name_H-M   'P 1'
#
loop_
_entity.id
_entity.type
_entity.pdbx_description
1 polymer ?
#
loop_
_entity_poly.entity_id
_entity_poly.type
_entity_poly.pdbx_seq_one_letter_code
_entity_poly.pdbx_strand_id
1 'polypeptide(L)'
;MGEVWTEDFAVLELVQELRAAVSASNLKAWEMCQQRLEEKLDLSKKINRQYTEGYRTCLEYQKGKFLEDEWIRRHRKTLSYTRKEPMEQRMFCEERAHVFTNTETILLQQIALAEKIRGEKEKAVEIWELILKDYGRSRIRMENHFKEVMLIWSNLANTLPDVGKTKEGIALADQGIRMVLEKGQGPLNMLFANRIYAMKEAGQDVRKEQFEQAYALSEMFGDLELQNSLKYYIQKNWPSKEKIH
;
A
#
# COMPACT_ATOMS: atom_id res chain seq x y z
N MET A 1 13.57 -11.39 13.73
CA MET A 1 14.45 -11.69 12.59
C MET A 1 14.48 -10.46 11.70
N GLY A 2 15.65 -10.00 11.29
CA GLY A 2 15.78 -8.87 10.36
C GLY A 2 15.25 -9.21 8.97
N GLU A 3 14.99 -8.19 8.16
CA GLU A 3 14.46 -8.33 6.80
C GLU A 3 15.46 -8.96 5.82
N VAL A 4 16.74 -8.88 6.18
CA VAL A 4 17.84 -9.58 5.54
C VAL A 4 18.66 -10.26 6.63
N TRP A 5 19.31 -11.37 6.26
CA TRP A 5 20.34 -12.03 7.06
C TRP A 5 21.70 -11.50 6.62
N THR A 6 22.39 -10.82 7.53
CA THR A 6 23.75 -10.29 7.34
C THR A 6 24.39 -10.05 8.70
N GLU A 7 25.72 -10.13 8.77
CA GLU A 7 26.53 -9.66 9.90
C GLU A 7 27.20 -8.30 9.61
N ASP A 8 27.17 -7.84 8.35
CA ASP A 8 27.73 -6.55 7.94
C ASP A 8 26.72 -5.41 8.22
N PHE A 9 27.08 -4.52 9.14
CA PHE A 9 26.27 -3.35 9.49
C PHE A 9 26.03 -2.41 8.31
N ALA A 10 27.00 -2.28 7.38
CA ALA A 10 26.85 -1.44 6.20
C ALA A 10 25.74 -1.95 5.26
N VAL A 11 25.40 -3.24 5.31
CA VAL A 11 24.25 -3.80 4.58
C VAL A 11 22.93 -3.37 5.20
N LEU A 12 22.87 -3.19 6.52
CA LEU A 12 21.66 -2.70 7.19
C LEU A 12 21.39 -1.23 6.86
N GLU A 13 22.44 -0.42 6.72
CA GLU A 13 22.33 0.96 6.23
C GLU A 13 21.81 1.00 4.79
N LEU A 14 22.35 0.14 3.91
CA LEU A 14 21.88 0.00 2.52
C LEU A 14 20.40 -0.38 2.41
N VAL A 15 19.90 -1.21 3.33
CA VAL A 15 18.47 -1.54 3.43
C VAL A 15 17.64 -0.28 3.72
N GLN A 16 18.09 0.60 4.61
CA GLN A 16 17.39 1.86 4.89
C GLN A 16 17.47 2.83 3.70
N GLU A 17 18.62 2.95 3.04
CA GLU A 17 18.78 3.75 1.82
C GLU A 17 17.82 3.30 0.72
N LEU A 18 17.70 1.98 0.51
CA LEU A 18 16.76 1.39 -0.44
C LEU A 18 15.32 1.81 -0.12
N ARG A 19 14.89 1.67 1.13
CA ARG A 19 13.53 2.01 1.55
C ARG A 19 13.24 3.50 1.36
N ALA A 20 14.20 4.37 1.68
CA ALA A 20 14.08 5.80 1.47
C ALA A 20 13.93 6.12 -0.03
N ALA A 21 14.74 5.50 -0.90
CA ALA A 21 14.65 5.66 -2.35
C ALA A 21 13.31 5.18 -2.91
N VAL A 22 12.79 4.05 -2.43
CA VAL A 22 11.47 3.51 -2.79
C VAL A 22 10.36 4.47 -2.36
N SER A 23 10.43 4.99 -1.14
CA SER A 23 9.43 5.91 -0.59
C SER A 23 9.40 7.25 -1.34
N ALA A 24 10.55 7.68 -1.85
CA ALA A 24 10.68 8.89 -2.66
C ALA A 24 10.44 8.66 -4.16
N SER A 25 10.05 7.44 -4.58
CA SER A 25 9.93 7.04 -5.99
C SER A 25 11.17 7.38 -6.84
N ASN A 26 12.36 7.42 -6.21
CA ASN A 26 13.61 7.78 -6.88
C ASN A 26 14.21 6.54 -7.54
N LEU A 27 13.79 6.24 -8.77
CA LEU A 27 14.19 5.04 -9.51
C LEU A 27 15.71 4.92 -9.71
N LYS A 28 16.44 6.04 -9.81
CA LYS A 28 17.90 6.02 -9.95
C LYS A 28 18.58 5.58 -8.66
N ALA A 29 18.21 6.20 -7.53
CA ALA A 29 18.74 5.83 -6.23
C ALA A 29 18.35 4.39 -5.85
N TRP A 30 17.12 3.98 -6.17
CA TRP A 30 16.65 2.61 -5.98
C TRP A 30 17.54 1.62 -6.74
N GLU A 31 17.73 1.79 -8.04
CA GLU A 31 18.57 0.90 -8.85
C GLU A 31 20.00 0.77 -8.30
N MET A 32 20.61 1.88 -7.89
CA MET A 32 21.96 1.87 -7.30
C MET A 32 22.01 1.11 -5.98
N CYS A 33 21.06 1.33 -5.07
CA CYS A 33 20.98 0.60 -3.80
C CYS A 33 20.72 -0.89 -4.01
N GLN A 34 19.81 -1.21 -4.95
CA GLN A 34 19.44 -2.57 -5.29
C GLN A 34 20.65 -3.36 -5.81
N GLN A 35 21.44 -2.79 -6.72
CA GLN A 35 22.65 -3.44 -7.24
C GLN A 35 23.66 -3.73 -6.11
N ARG A 36 23.93 -2.72 -5.25
CA ARG A 36 24.86 -2.88 -4.13
C ARG A 36 24.40 -3.95 -3.13
N LEU A 37 23.09 -4.07 -2.90
CA LEU A 37 22.53 -5.12 -2.04
C LEU A 37 22.68 -6.52 -2.66
N GLU A 38 22.42 -6.66 -3.96
CA GLU A 38 22.59 -7.92 -4.69
C GLU A 38 24.04 -8.39 -4.72
N GLU A 39 25.01 -7.47 -4.75
CA GLU A 39 26.45 -7.78 -4.68
C GLU A 39 26.91 -8.19 -3.27
N LYS A 40 26.34 -7.60 -2.21
CA LYS A 40 26.79 -7.81 -0.82
C LYS A 40 26.07 -8.94 -0.09
N LEU A 41 24.82 -9.22 -0.42
CA LEU A 41 24.02 -10.21 0.29
C LEU A 41 24.33 -11.64 -0.19
N ASP A 42 24.42 -12.57 0.75
CA ASP A 42 24.44 -14.00 0.43
C ASP A 42 23.05 -14.44 -0.08
N LEU A 43 22.90 -14.48 -1.40
CA LEU A 43 21.65 -14.87 -2.08
C LEU A 43 21.38 -16.38 -2.05
N SER A 44 22.30 -17.21 -1.52
CA SER A 44 21.99 -18.61 -1.22
C SER A 44 20.95 -18.72 -0.08
N LYS A 45 20.86 -17.68 0.76
CA LYS A 45 19.87 -17.60 1.84
C LYS A 45 18.54 -17.12 1.29
N LYS A 46 17.52 -17.94 1.52
CA LYS A 46 16.15 -17.71 1.06
C LYS A 46 15.59 -16.34 1.46
N ILE A 47 15.88 -15.87 2.68
CA ILE A 47 15.40 -14.58 3.17
C ILE A 47 16.03 -13.40 2.40
N ASN A 48 17.34 -13.46 2.14
CA ASN A 48 18.05 -12.45 1.36
C ASN A 48 17.57 -12.42 -0.08
N ARG A 49 17.46 -13.61 -0.69
CA ARG A 49 16.96 -13.77 -2.05
C ARG A 49 15.52 -13.27 -2.19
N GLN A 50 14.67 -13.56 -1.20
CA GLN A 50 13.29 -13.08 -1.18
C GLN A 50 13.23 -11.55 -1.13
N TYR A 51 14.03 -10.94 -0.25
CA TYR A 51 14.11 -9.50 -0.12
C TYR A 51 14.58 -8.82 -1.42
N THR A 52 15.70 -9.28 -1.98
CA THR A 52 16.28 -8.67 -3.18
C THR A 52 15.41 -8.86 -4.41
N GLU A 53 14.94 -10.09 -4.68
CA GLU A 53 14.08 -10.35 -5.85
C GLU A 53 12.72 -9.63 -5.73
N GLY A 54 12.20 -9.41 -4.52
CA GLY A 54 10.99 -8.64 -4.26
C GLY A 54 11.11 -7.19 -4.75
N TYR A 55 12.11 -6.46 -4.24
CA TYR A 55 12.33 -5.07 -4.67
C TYR A 55 12.77 -4.96 -6.14
N ARG A 56 13.59 -5.91 -6.63
CA ARG A 56 13.97 -5.94 -8.05
C ARG A 56 12.75 -6.05 -8.96
N THR A 57 11.79 -6.90 -8.61
CA THR A 57 10.54 -7.06 -9.39
C THR A 57 9.78 -5.73 -9.46
N CYS A 58 9.58 -5.05 -8.33
CA CYS A 58 8.88 -3.75 -8.34
C CYS A 58 9.64 -2.71 -9.18
N LEU A 59 10.96 -2.63 -9.07
CA LEU A 59 11.77 -1.69 -9.84
C LEU A 59 11.66 -1.92 -11.36
N GLU A 60 11.67 -3.18 -11.78
CA GLU A 60 11.51 -3.53 -13.19
C GLU A 60 10.10 -3.23 -13.72
N TYR A 61 9.07 -3.46 -12.90
CA TYR A 61 7.71 -3.05 -13.22
C TYR A 61 7.60 -1.53 -13.37
N GLN A 62 8.16 -0.75 -12.44
CA GLN A 62 8.18 0.72 -12.51
C GLN A 62 8.94 1.26 -13.73
N LYS A 63 9.86 0.47 -14.29
CA LYS A 63 10.56 0.76 -15.55
C LYS A 63 9.80 0.31 -16.80
N GLY A 64 8.58 -0.20 -16.65
CA GLY A 64 7.73 -0.65 -17.76
C GLY A 64 8.22 -1.93 -18.44
N LYS A 65 9.01 -2.78 -17.75
CA LYS A 65 9.57 -4.00 -18.38
C LYS A 65 8.53 -5.11 -18.59
N PHE A 66 7.43 -5.10 -17.83
CA PHE A 66 6.37 -6.10 -17.89
C PHE A 66 5.07 -5.57 -17.27
N LEU A 67 3.98 -6.31 -17.49
CA LEU A 67 2.63 -6.00 -17.00
C LEU A 67 2.27 -6.79 -15.73
N GLU A 68 1.07 -6.57 -15.22
CA GLU A 68 0.56 -7.01 -13.92
C GLU A 68 0.58 -8.55 -13.77
N ASP A 69 0.25 -9.31 -14.82
CA ASP A 69 0.28 -10.78 -14.76
C ASP A 69 1.68 -11.33 -14.45
N GLU A 70 2.70 -10.76 -15.08
CA GLU A 70 4.09 -11.13 -14.83
C GLU A 70 4.56 -10.62 -13.46
N TRP A 71 4.07 -9.45 -13.05
CA TRP A 71 4.32 -8.89 -11.73
C TRP A 71 3.82 -9.81 -10.61
N ILE A 72 2.57 -10.27 -10.71
CA ILE A 72 1.95 -11.23 -9.80
C ILE A 72 2.74 -12.55 -9.82
N ARG A 73 3.02 -13.09 -11.01
CA ARG A 73 3.74 -14.36 -11.15
C ARG A 73 5.12 -14.33 -10.47
N ARG A 74 5.87 -13.25 -10.66
CA ARG A 74 7.19 -13.06 -10.03
C ARG A 74 7.08 -12.95 -8.52
N HIS A 75 6.15 -12.15 -7.99
CA HIS A 75 5.98 -12.05 -6.53
C HIS A 75 5.49 -13.35 -5.89
N ARG A 76 4.60 -14.11 -6.54
CA ARG A 76 4.21 -15.46 -6.08
C ARG A 76 5.41 -16.41 -6.04
N LYS A 77 6.27 -16.38 -7.07
CA LYS A 77 7.53 -17.14 -7.07
C LYS A 77 8.44 -16.71 -5.92
N THR A 78 8.64 -15.42 -5.71
CA THR A 78 9.49 -14.88 -4.63
C THR A 78 8.93 -15.23 -3.24
N LEU A 79 7.61 -15.19 -3.06
CA LEU A 79 6.94 -15.64 -1.85
C LEU A 79 7.16 -17.13 -1.59
N SER A 80 7.22 -17.93 -2.66
CA SER A 80 7.38 -19.40 -2.57
C SER A 80 8.69 -19.85 -1.91
N TYR A 81 9.70 -18.98 -1.85
CA TYR A 81 10.98 -19.30 -1.22
C TYR A 81 10.83 -19.56 0.28
N THR A 82 9.96 -18.83 0.97
CA THR A 82 9.67 -19.01 2.40
C THR A 82 8.32 -19.68 2.65
N ARG A 83 7.40 -19.68 1.67
CA ARG A 83 6.05 -20.24 1.79
C ARG A 83 5.75 -21.28 0.73
N LYS A 84 5.68 -22.56 1.12
CA LYS A 84 5.42 -23.66 0.17
C LYS A 84 3.96 -23.83 -0.24
N GLU A 85 3.02 -23.36 0.58
CA GLU A 85 1.58 -23.49 0.32
C GLU A 85 1.07 -22.31 -0.52
N PRO A 86 0.26 -22.54 -1.56
CA PRO A 86 -0.42 -21.50 -2.31
C PRO A 86 -1.23 -20.58 -1.39
N MET A 87 -1.23 -19.30 -1.71
CA MET A 87 -1.91 -18.27 -0.94
C MET A 87 -3.41 -18.55 -0.80
N GLU A 88 -4.02 -19.08 -1.86
CA GLU A 88 -5.44 -19.42 -1.95
C GLU A 88 -5.82 -20.55 -0.97
N GLN A 89 -4.87 -21.44 -0.62
CA GLN A 89 -5.09 -22.49 0.37
C GLN A 89 -5.08 -21.98 1.81
N ARG A 90 -4.51 -20.78 2.06
CA ARG A 90 -4.48 -20.16 3.39
C ARG A 90 -5.73 -19.38 3.75
N MET A 91 -6.50 -18.89 2.78
CA MET A 91 -7.74 -18.16 3.06
C MET A 91 -8.74 -18.97 3.89
N PHE A 92 -8.60 -20.30 3.88
CA PHE A 92 -9.49 -21.25 4.55
C PHE A 92 -8.87 -22.02 5.72
N CYS A 93 -7.59 -21.83 6.04
CA CYS A 93 -6.92 -22.58 7.11
C CYS A 93 -6.81 -21.71 8.38
N GLU A 94 -7.84 -21.72 9.21
CA GLU A 94 -7.85 -21.00 10.50
C GLU A 94 -6.86 -21.55 11.53
N GLU A 95 -6.51 -22.83 11.41
CA GLU A 95 -5.82 -23.60 12.46
C GLU A 95 -4.30 -23.41 12.52
N ARG A 96 -3.69 -22.68 11.58
CA ARG A 96 -2.26 -22.37 11.60
C ARG A 96 -2.04 -20.87 11.52
N ALA A 97 -2.16 -20.20 12.67
CA ALA A 97 -1.82 -18.78 12.85
C ALA A 97 -0.31 -18.58 12.65
N HIS A 98 0.14 -18.57 11.39
CA HIS A 98 1.50 -18.26 11.01
C HIS A 98 1.58 -16.78 10.62
N VAL A 99 2.21 -15.99 11.49
CA VAL A 99 2.49 -14.57 11.29
C VAL A 99 3.31 -14.37 10.01
N PHE A 100 2.92 -13.42 9.17
CA PHE A 100 3.68 -13.00 7.99
C PHE A 100 4.93 -12.23 8.43
N THR A 101 6.05 -12.45 7.75
CA THR A 101 7.20 -11.54 7.90
C THR A 101 6.91 -10.22 7.19
N ASN A 102 7.64 -9.15 7.52
CA ASN A 102 7.51 -7.86 6.81
C ASN A 102 7.68 -8.02 5.30
N THR A 103 8.67 -8.80 4.86
CA THR A 103 8.90 -9.06 3.43
C THR A 103 7.73 -9.79 2.80
N GLU A 104 7.15 -10.79 3.47
CA GLU A 104 5.97 -11.50 2.97
C GLU A 104 4.75 -10.57 2.88
N THR A 105 4.53 -9.72 3.88
CA THR A 105 3.49 -8.68 3.86
C THR A 105 3.66 -7.74 2.67
N ILE A 106 4.88 -7.26 2.42
CA ILE A 106 5.17 -6.40 1.27
C ILE A 106 4.85 -7.14 -0.04
N LEU A 107 5.31 -8.39 -0.20
CA LEU A 107 5.04 -9.18 -1.41
C LEU A 107 3.54 -9.37 -1.64
N LEU A 108 2.77 -9.69 -0.60
CA LEU A 108 1.32 -9.84 -0.67
C LEU A 108 0.63 -8.52 -1.03
N GLN A 109 1.10 -7.42 -0.45
CA GLN A 109 0.60 -6.09 -0.79
C GLN A 109 0.84 -5.73 -2.27
N GLN A 110 2.00 -6.09 -2.83
CA GLN A 110 2.28 -5.87 -4.26
C GLN A 110 1.39 -6.75 -5.14
N ILE A 111 1.13 -8.00 -4.76
CA ILE A 111 0.18 -8.88 -5.46
C ILE A 111 -1.22 -8.25 -5.45
N ALA A 112 -1.71 -7.81 -4.29
CA ALA A 112 -3.02 -7.17 -4.19
C ALA A 112 -3.14 -5.89 -5.04
N LEU A 113 -2.09 -5.08 -5.05
CA LEU A 113 -2.05 -3.88 -5.89
C LEU A 113 -2.13 -4.24 -7.39
N ALA A 114 -1.37 -5.25 -7.83
CA ALA A 114 -1.42 -5.73 -9.19
C ALA A 114 -2.80 -6.30 -9.56
N GLU A 115 -3.43 -7.08 -8.67
CA GLU A 115 -4.80 -7.59 -8.83
C GLU A 115 -5.82 -6.43 -8.97
N LYS A 116 -5.68 -5.36 -8.17
CA LYS A 116 -6.51 -4.16 -8.31
C LYS A 116 -6.32 -3.50 -9.68
N ILE A 117 -5.07 -3.32 -10.13
CA ILE A 117 -4.76 -2.63 -11.40
C ILE A 117 -5.36 -3.37 -12.60
N ARG A 118 -5.32 -4.71 -12.62
CA ARG A 118 -5.97 -5.53 -13.65
C ARG A 118 -7.50 -5.61 -13.52
N GLY A 119 -8.10 -4.99 -12.50
CA GLY A 119 -9.54 -4.95 -12.27
C GLY A 119 -10.11 -6.05 -11.37
N GLU A 120 -9.29 -6.95 -10.82
CA GLU A 120 -9.71 -8.01 -9.88
C GLU A 120 -9.79 -7.47 -8.46
N LYS A 121 -10.70 -6.51 -8.24
CA LYS A 121 -10.78 -5.72 -7.00
C LYS A 121 -11.17 -6.57 -5.79
N GLU A 122 -12.03 -7.56 -5.96
CA GLU A 122 -12.45 -8.50 -4.91
C GLU A 122 -11.25 -9.30 -4.40
N LYS A 123 -10.40 -9.81 -5.30
CA LYS A 123 -9.17 -10.49 -4.92
C LYS A 123 -8.25 -9.54 -4.16
N ALA A 124 -8.05 -8.31 -4.64
CA ALA A 124 -7.22 -7.35 -3.94
C ALA A 124 -7.71 -7.09 -2.49
N VAL A 125 -9.02 -6.94 -2.31
CA VAL A 125 -9.67 -6.80 -1.00
C VAL A 125 -9.41 -8.01 -0.11
N GLU A 126 -9.62 -9.23 -0.62
CA GLU A 126 -9.36 -10.48 0.10
C GLU A 126 -7.92 -10.57 0.63
N ILE A 127 -6.94 -10.20 -0.19
CA ILE A 127 -5.53 -10.19 0.21
C ILE A 127 -5.27 -9.16 1.32
N TRP A 128 -5.76 -7.93 1.18
CA TRP A 128 -5.55 -6.90 2.20
C TRP A 128 -6.25 -7.23 3.51
N GLU A 129 -7.47 -7.75 3.47
CA GLU A 129 -8.20 -8.24 4.65
C GLU A 129 -7.42 -9.36 5.36
N LEU A 130 -6.83 -10.29 4.60
CA LEU A 130 -5.98 -11.35 5.16
C LEU A 130 -4.76 -10.79 5.90
N ILE A 131 -4.06 -9.82 5.32
CA ILE A 131 -2.90 -9.19 5.96
C ILE A 131 -3.31 -8.46 7.25
N LEU A 132 -4.42 -7.72 7.23
CA LEU A 132 -4.91 -7.01 8.42
C LEU A 132 -5.36 -7.96 9.53
N LYS A 133 -5.98 -9.10 9.16
CA LYS A 133 -6.34 -10.16 10.11
C LYS A 133 -5.10 -10.73 10.80
N ASP A 134 -3.97 -10.85 10.08
CA ASP A 134 -2.71 -11.30 10.68
C ASP A 134 -2.16 -10.29 11.69
N TYR A 135 -2.13 -8.99 11.35
CA TYR A 135 -1.74 -7.94 12.29
C TYR A 135 -2.67 -7.86 13.51
N GLY A 136 -3.98 -8.07 13.33
CA GLY A 136 -4.95 -8.11 14.44
C GLY A 136 -4.75 -9.28 15.40
N ARG A 137 -4.06 -10.36 14.97
CA ARG A 137 -3.67 -11.49 15.82
C ARG A 137 -2.34 -11.27 16.54
N SER A 138 -1.60 -10.22 16.19
CA SER A 138 -0.33 -9.90 16.84
C SER A 138 -0.53 -9.53 18.31
N ARG A 139 0.41 -9.93 19.17
CA ARG A 139 0.46 -9.43 20.57
C ARG A 139 0.78 -7.94 20.63
N ILE A 140 1.39 -7.40 19.58
CA ILE A 140 1.69 -5.98 19.45
C ILE A 140 0.44 -5.29 18.93
N ARG A 141 0.00 -4.26 19.65
CA ARG A 141 -1.12 -3.39 19.27
C ARG A 141 -0.96 -2.86 17.84
N MET A 142 -2.04 -2.82 17.08
CA MET A 142 -2.05 -2.44 15.66
C MET A 142 -1.47 -1.04 15.42
N GLU A 143 -1.68 -0.13 16.37
CA GLU A 143 -1.16 1.24 16.39
C GLU A 143 0.38 1.30 16.44
N ASN A 144 1.04 0.20 16.81
CA ASN A 144 2.49 0.06 16.82
C ASN A 144 3.04 -0.57 15.53
N HIS A 145 2.16 -1.05 14.65
CA HIS A 145 2.48 -1.47 13.26
C HIS A 145 2.07 -0.39 12.24
N PHE A 146 1.93 0.85 12.71
CA PHE A 146 1.36 1.96 11.94
C PHE A 146 1.99 2.09 10.55
N LYS A 147 3.32 2.08 10.45
CA LYS A 147 4.02 2.29 9.19
C LYS A 147 3.73 1.17 8.18
N GLU A 148 3.56 -0.04 8.68
CA GLU A 148 3.33 -1.25 7.90
C GLU A 148 1.87 -1.37 7.43
N VAL A 149 0.91 -1.03 8.28
CA VAL A 149 -0.53 -1.23 7.99
C VAL A 149 -1.17 -0.07 7.23
N MET A 150 -0.61 1.14 7.32
CA MET A 150 -1.26 2.34 6.79
C MET A 150 -1.51 2.30 5.28
N LEU A 151 -0.54 1.82 4.49
CA LEU A 151 -0.72 1.70 3.05
C LEU A 151 -1.76 0.63 2.69
N ILE A 152 -1.83 -0.45 3.48
CA ILE A 152 -2.85 -1.51 3.32
C ILE A 152 -4.24 -0.93 3.61
N TRP A 153 -4.40 -0.20 4.71
CA TRP A 153 -5.66 0.47 5.05
C TRP A 153 -6.11 1.48 4.00
N SER A 154 -5.22 2.35 3.53
CA SER A 154 -5.58 3.33 2.51
C SER A 154 -6.04 2.65 1.22
N ASN A 155 -5.36 1.59 0.78
CA ASN A 155 -5.73 0.84 -0.42
C ASN A 155 -7.05 0.08 -0.24
N LEU A 156 -7.24 -0.58 0.91
CA LEU A 156 -8.46 -1.30 1.21
C LEU A 156 -9.66 -0.34 1.31
N ALA A 157 -9.53 0.76 2.07
CA ALA A 157 -10.59 1.75 2.20
C ALA A 157 -11.01 2.37 0.87
N ASN A 158 -10.06 2.59 -0.04
CA ASN A 158 -10.33 3.09 -1.39
C ASN A 158 -11.00 2.04 -2.30
N THR A 159 -10.75 0.75 -2.07
CA THR A 159 -11.22 -0.32 -2.97
C THR A 159 -12.53 -0.96 -2.48
N LEU A 160 -12.84 -0.90 -1.18
CA LEU A 160 -14.07 -1.43 -0.61
C LEU A 160 -15.37 -0.86 -1.25
N PRO A 161 -15.47 0.45 -1.56
CA PRO A 161 -16.64 0.98 -2.28
C PRO A 161 -16.85 0.34 -3.65
N ASP A 162 -15.76 0.10 -4.40
CA ASP A 162 -15.81 -0.48 -5.74
C ASP A 162 -16.38 -1.91 -5.77
N VAL A 163 -16.28 -2.64 -4.66
CA VAL A 163 -16.80 -4.02 -4.50
C VAL A 163 -18.12 -4.05 -3.72
N GLY A 164 -18.82 -2.91 -3.62
CA GLY A 164 -20.12 -2.79 -2.96
C GLY A 164 -20.08 -2.76 -1.43
N LYS A 165 -18.88 -2.73 -0.82
CA LYS A 165 -18.66 -2.66 0.63
C LYS A 165 -18.45 -1.21 1.11
N THR A 166 -19.23 -0.27 0.59
CA THR A 166 -19.03 1.18 0.82
C THR A 166 -19.03 1.58 2.30
N LYS A 167 -19.93 1.00 3.12
CA LYS A 167 -19.99 1.29 4.57
C LYS A 167 -18.71 0.87 5.30
N GLU A 168 -18.15 -0.28 4.93
CA GLU A 168 -16.88 -0.78 5.48
C GLU A 168 -15.72 0.12 5.06
N GLY A 169 -15.69 0.57 3.80
CA GLY A 169 -14.70 1.51 3.30
C GLY A 169 -14.69 2.83 4.06
N ILE A 170 -15.87 3.40 4.33
CA ILE A 170 -16.02 4.64 5.13
C ILE A 170 -15.53 4.41 6.56
N ALA A 171 -15.95 3.32 7.21
CA ALA A 171 -15.55 3.01 8.58
C ALA A 171 -14.03 2.82 8.71
N LEU A 172 -13.41 2.16 7.72
CA LEU A 172 -11.97 1.95 7.69
C LEU A 172 -11.22 3.27 7.47
N ALA A 173 -11.72 4.14 6.58
CA ALA A 173 -11.15 5.47 6.40
C ALA A 173 -11.25 6.33 7.68
N ASP A 174 -12.38 6.26 8.39
CA ASP A 174 -12.56 6.92 9.69
C ASP A 174 -11.53 6.45 10.74
N GLN A 175 -11.30 5.14 10.83
CA GLN A 175 -10.27 4.58 11.70
C GLN A 175 -8.87 5.05 11.32
N GLY A 176 -8.53 5.00 10.03
CA GLY A 176 -7.24 5.47 9.51
C GLY A 176 -7.00 6.96 9.82
N ILE A 177 -8.01 7.82 9.64
CA ILE A 177 -7.91 9.25 9.94
C ILE A 177 -7.59 9.47 11.42
N ARG A 178 -8.30 8.79 12.34
CA ARG A 178 -8.03 8.91 13.79
C ARG A 178 -6.59 8.52 14.11
N MET A 179 -6.12 7.41 13.55
CA MET A 179 -4.77 6.92 13.81
C MET A 179 -3.69 7.87 13.28
N VAL A 180 -3.87 8.44 12.09
CA VAL A 180 -2.96 9.46 11.54
C VAL A 180 -2.89 10.70 12.42
N LEU A 181 -4.05 11.18 12.89
CA LEU A 181 -4.12 12.34 13.77
C LEU A 181 -3.46 12.08 15.13
N GLU A 182 -3.66 10.89 15.71
CA GLU A 182 -3.01 10.49 16.97
C GLU A 182 -1.49 10.35 16.85
N LYS A 183 -0.98 9.82 15.74
CA LYS A 183 0.45 9.61 15.51
C LYS A 183 1.16 10.83 14.92
N GLY A 184 0.42 11.79 14.38
CA GLY A 184 0.97 12.96 13.69
C GLY A 184 1.71 12.63 12.38
N GLN A 185 1.52 11.43 11.83
CA GLN A 185 2.21 10.95 10.63
C GLN A 185 1.25 10.15 9.76
N GLY A 186 1.32 10.27 8.43
CA GLY A 186 0.59 9.42 7.47
C GLY A 186 -0.20 10.21 6.42
N PRO A 187 -0.80 9.53 5.42
CA PRO A 187 -1.46 10.15 4.27
C PRO A 187 -2.88 10.64 4.60
N LEU A 188 -2.99 11.67 5.44
CA LEU A 188 -4.27 12.24 5.88
C LEU A 188 -5.11 12.74 4.70
N ASN A 189 -4.47 13.39 3.72
CA ASN A 189 -5.10 13.91 2.51
C ASN A 189 -5.85 12.81 1.73
N MET A 190 -5.20 11.67 1.50
CA MET A 190 -5.75 10.54 0.75
C MET A 190 -6.90 9.88 1.51
N LEU A 191 -6.73 9.60 2.81
CA LEU A 191 -7.77 8.97 3.63
C LEU A 191 -9.03 9.84 3.72
N PHE A 192 -8.85 11.15 3.92
CA PHE A 192 -9.96 12.09 3.99
C PHE A 192 -10.69 12.21 2.65
N ALA A 193 -9.96 12.30 1.53
CA ALA A 193 -10.56 12.32 0.20
C ALA A 193 -11.33 11.03 -0.12
N ASN A 194 -10.73 9.86 0.13
CA ASN A 194 -11.37 8.55 -0.09
C ASN A 194 -12.68 8.43 0.71
N ARG A 195 -12.67 8.86 1.97
CA ARG A 195 -13.86 8.88 2.82
C ARG A 195 -14.97 9.73 2.21
N ILE A 196 -14.65 10.94 1.77
CA ILE A 196 -15.62 11.88 1.22
C ILE A 196 -16.22 11.36 -0.09
N TYR A 197 -15.39 10.80 -0.97
CA TYR A 197 -15.88 10.16 -2.20
C TYR A 197 -16.82 8.99 -1.88
N ALA A 198 -16.41 8.08 -1.00
CA ALA A 198 -17.23 6.93 -0.61
C ALA A 198 -18.56 7.34 0.06
N MET A 199 -18.55 8.36 0.92
CA MET A 199 -19.78 8.91 1.52
C MET A 199 -20.72 9.48 0.45
N LYS A 200 -20.16 10.21 -0.52
CA LYS A 200 -20.95 10.82 -1.60
C LYS A 200 -21.58 9.78 -2.50
N GLU A 201 -20.83 8.73 -2.86
CA GLU A 201 -21.34 7.59 -3.64
C GLU A 201 -22.41 6.81 -2.88
N ALA A 202 -22.27 6.68 -1.55
CA ALA A 202 -23.29 6.09 -0.68
C ALA A 202 -24.56 6.96 -0.53
N GLY A 203 -24.66 8.10 -1.22
CA GLY A 203 -25.79 9.02 -1.13
C GLY A 203 -25.88 9.77 0.20
N GLN A 204 -24.79 9.81 0.98
CA GLN A 204 -24.75 10.63 2.20
C GLN A 204 -24.63 12.11 1.85
N ASP A 205 -25.11 12.96 2.77
CA ASP A 205 -24.98 14.40 2.61
C ASP A 205 -23.51 14.82 2.81
N VAL A 206 -22.87 15.15 1.70
CA VAL A 206 -21.49 15.62 1.63
C VAL A 206 -21.50 16.97 0.96
N ARG A 207 -21.04 17.98 1.69
CA ARG A 207 -21.07 19.37 1.25
C ARG A 207 -19.79 19.77 0.52
N LYS A 208 -19.85 20.87 -0.24
CA LYS A 208 -18.72 21.40 -1.01
C LYS A 208 -17.50 21.67 -0.14
N GLU A 209 -17.71 22.18 1.07
CA GLU A 209 -16.66 22.54 2.03
C GLU A 209 -15.79 21.34 2.41
N GLN A 210 -16.34 20.12 2.43
CA GLN A 210 -15.55 18.91 2.69
C GLN A 210 -14.59 18.60 1.55
N PHE A 211 -15.03 18.78 0.30
CA PHE A 211 -14.15 18.63 -0.86
C PHE A 211 -13.09 19.74 -0.91
N GLU A 212 -13.44 20.98 -0.54
CA GLU A 212 -12.48 22.08 -0.42
C GLU A 212 -11.43 21.83 0.67
N GLN A 213 -11.84 21.25 1.81
CA GLN A 213 -10.91 20.79 2.85
C GLN A 213 -9.97 19.69 2.34
N ALA A 214 -10.49 18.70 1.61
CA ALA A 214 -9.67 17.66 1.00
C ALA A 214 -8.68 18.25 0.00
N TYR A 215 -9.10 19.26 -0.78
CA TYR A 215 -8.24 19.96 -1.73
C TYR A 215 -7.11 20.71 -1.01
N ALA A 216 -7.42 21.46 0.04
CA ALA A 216 -6.41 22.16 0.84
C ALA A 216 -5.40 21.17 1.49
N LEU A 217 -5.87 20.02 1.99
CA LEU A 217 -4.97 18.96 2.47
C LEU A 217 -4.06 18.44 1.35
N SER A 218 -4.59 18.24 0.14
CA SER A 218 -3.77 17.79 -0.98
C SER A 218 -2.70 18.81 -1.41
N GLU A 219 -2.96 20.12 -1.25
CA GLU A 219 -1.95 21.17 -1.45
C GLU A 219 -0.87 21.13 -0.36
N MET A 220 -1.27 21.01 0.91
CA MET A 220 -0.31 20.90 2.02
C MET A 220 0.63 19.70 1.90
N PHE A 221 0.14 18.59 1.36
CA PHE A 221 0.90 17.35 1.17
C PHE A 221 1.64 17.28 -0.18
N GLY A 222 1.45 18.27 -1.08
CA GLY A 222 2.07 18.29 -2.40
C GLY A 222 1.57 17.21 -3.37
N ASP A 223 0.37 16.69 -3.15
CA ASP A 223 -0.23 15.61 -3.95
C ASP A 223 -0.95 16.16 -5.18
N LEU A 224 -0.19 16.40 -6.26
CA LEU A 224 -0.70 17.04 -7.49
C LEU A 224 -1.80 16.23 -8.19
N GLU A 225 -1.75 14.89 -8.11
CA GLU A 225 -2.75 14.03 -8.73
C GLU A 225 -4.09 14.18 -8.01
N LEU A 226 -4.07 14.09 -6.68
CA LEU A 226 -5.27 14.28 -5.87
C LEU A 226 -5.83 15.70 -6.00
N GLN A 227 -4.96 16.73 -6.04
CA GLN A 227 -5.36 18.12 -6.28
C GLN A 227 -6.16 18.27 -7.57
N ASN A 228 -5.64 17.73 -8.68
CA ASN A 228 -6.30 17.80 -9.98
C ASN A 228 -7.65 17.07 -9.98
N SER A 229 -7.70 15.88 -9.38
CA SER A 229 -8.93 15.09 -9.23
C SER A 229 -10.01 15.86 -8.45
N LEU A 230 -9.66 16.39 -7.28
CA LEU A 230 -10.58 17.14 -6.42
C LEU A 230 -11.04 18.44 -7.08
N LYS A 231 -10.13 19.18 -7.72
CA LYS A 231 -10.45 20.42 -8.44
C LYS A 231 -11.46 20.17 -9.56
N TYR A 232 -11.22 19.15 -10.38
CA TYR A 232 -12.15 18.76 -11.44
C TYR A 232 -13.51 18.38 -10.87
N TYR A 233 -13.54 17.58 -9.80
CA TYR A 233 -14.78 17.16 -9.15
C TYR A 233 -15.58 18.34 -8.60
N ILE A 234 -14.93 19.28 -7.90
CA ILE A 234 -15.57 20.48 -7.34
C ILE A 234 -16.17 21.33 -8.46
N GLN A 235 -15.41 21.60 -9.54
CA GLN A 235 -15.87 22.41 -10.67
C GLN A 235 -17.08 21.78 -11.38
N LYS A 236 -17.09 20.45 -11.51
CA LYS A 236 -18.18 19.70 -12.15
C LYS A 236 -19.47 19.73 -11.33
N ASN A 237 -19.37 19.60 -10.00
CA ASN A 237 -20.53 19.42 -9.13
C ASN A 237 -21.04 20.72 -8.50
N TRP A 238 -20.16 21.72 -8.33
CA TRP A 238 -20.47 23.06 -7.83
C TRP A 238 -19.85 24.12 -8.74
N PRO A 239 -20.30 24.22 -10.00
CA PRO A 239 -19.81 25.24 -10.91
C PRO A 239 -20.05 26.62 -10.30
N SER A 240 -18.98 27.40 -10.16
CA SER A 240 -19.09 28.81 -9.80
C SER A 240 -19.98 29.51 -10.83
N LYS A 241 -20.99 30.26 -10.36
CA LYS A 241 -21.80 31.11 -11.23
C LYS A 241 -20.99 32.26 -11.86
N GLU A 242 -19.77 32.47 -11.40
CA GLU A 242 -18.85 33.46 -11.91
C GLU A 242 -17.99 32.86 -13.02
N LYS A 243 -18.28 33.27 -14.26
CA LYS A 243 -17.27 33.29 -15.32
C LYS A 243 -16.12 34.15 -14.80
N ILE A 244 -14.98 33.53 -14.54
CA ILE A 244 -13.73 34.26 -14.41
C ILE A 244 -13.43 34.80 -15.82
N HIS A 245 -13.63 36.10 -15.99
CA HIS A 245 -13.24 36.87 -17.17
C HIS A 245 -11.73 37.12 -17.17
#